data_AF-A0A1C6N4H6-F1
#
_entry.id   AF-A0A1C6N4H6-F1
#
_cell.length_a   1.000
_cell.length_b   1.000
_cell.length_c   1.000
_cell.angle_alpha   90.00
_cell.angle_beta   90.00
_cell.angle_gamma   90.00
#
_symmetry.space_group_name_H-M   'P 1'
#
loop_
_entity.id
_entity.type
_entity.pdbx_description
1 polymer ?
#
loop_
_entity_poly.entity_id
_entity_poly.type
_entity_poly.pdbx_seq_one_letter_code
_entity_poly.pdbx_strand_id
1 'polypeptide(L)'
;MMRVKSLVGAANPVPAPEREQQPDGLSARALTELAALVGTPSPSAAPRRTPRRRLLMAAGACTVAAAVVVGVTAVLSGLEEPGGGPLADEPFYASTAELEEEADLIVLARLGAGREETADDSDRTVATAVVAATAKGADPGRTVEVSYTTPGSGPETADLTEGKEYVLLLDAQDDGRFTLVNTTQGVYEVNGGRAVAGADNDVTLSTGVLKALRLTS
;
A
#
# COMPACT_ATOMS: atom_id res chain seq x y z
N MET A 1 -39.28 49.04 -38.15
CA MET A 1 -39.28 48.45 -36.79
C MET A 1 -37.97 47.69 -36.59
N MET A 2 -37.04 48.29 -35.87
CA MET A 2 -35.72 47.73 -35.53
C MET A 2 -35.86 46.65 -34.45
N ARG A 3 -35.28 45.47 -34.68
CA ARG A 3 -35.08 44.45 -33.63
C ARG A 3 -33.65 44.53 -33.12
N VAL A 4 -33.54 45.09 -31.92
CA VAL A 4 -32.34 45.11 -31.08
C VAL A 4 -32.20 43.73 -30.45
N LYS A 5 -31.27 42.90 -30.93
CA LYS A 5 -30.71 41.78 -30.17
C LYS A 5 -29.22 41.63 -30.47
N SER A 6 -28.44 42.04 -29.47
CA SER A 6 -27.14 41.48 -29.09
C SER A 6 -25.93 41.77 -29.99
N LEU A 7 -25.49 43.03 -29.94
CA LEU A 7 -24.08 43.41 -30.03
C LEU A 7 -23.39 43.06 -28.70
N VAL A 8 -22.94 41.82 -28.51
CA VAL A 8 -21.78 41.45 -27.65
C VAL A 8 -21.27 40.10 -28.16
N GLY A 9 -20.31 40.15 -29.07
CA GLY A 9 -19.63 38.98 -29.63
C GLY A 9 -18.22 39.36 -30.02
N ALA A 10 -17.50 40.02 -29.13
CA ALA A 10 -16.14 40.50 -29.36
C ALA A 10 -15.38 40.59 -28.03
N ALA A 11 -14.99 39.44 -27.48
CA ALA A 11 -13.97 39.33 -26.43
C ALA A 11 -13.53 37.87 -26.21
N ASN A 12 -13.14 37.14 -27.26
CA ASN A 12 -12.41 35.88 -27.06
C ASN A 12 -11.15 35.85 -27.94
N PRO A 13 -9.94 35.98 -27.36
CA PRO A 13 -8.67 36.04 -28.10
C PRO A 13 -8.04 34.64 -28.25
N VAL A 14 -8.84 33.59 -28.37
CA VAL A 14 -8.32 32.24 -28.63
C VAL A 14 -8.58 31.90 -30.09
N PRO A 15 -7.55 31.70 -30.93
CA PRO A 15 -7.75 31.21 -32.28
C PRO A 15 -8.45 29.84 -32.23
N ALA A 16 -9.53 29.68 -32.98
CA ALA A 16 -10.17 28.40 -33.20
C ALA A 16 -9.18 27.45 -33.90
N PRO A 17 -9.10 26.16 -33.52
CA PRO A 17 -8.31 25.20 -34.27
C PRO A 17 -8.98 24.93 -35.62
N GLU A 18 -8.31 25.32 -36.70
CA GLU A 18 -8.61 24.87 -38.04
C GLU A 18 -8.38 23.34 -38.15
N ARG A 19 -9.14 22.72 -39.04
CA ARG A 19 -9.23 21.28 -39.28
C ARG A 19 -7.88 20.64 -39.61
N GLU A 20 -7.72 19.40 -39.14
CA GLU A 20 -7.02 18.29 -39.81
C GLU A 20 -5.62 18.59 -40.40
N GLN A 21 -4.60 18.51 -39.54
CA GLN A 21 -3.27 18.04 -39.96
C GLN A 21 -2.81 16.95 -39.00
N GLN A 22 -2.91 15.72 -39.48
CA GLN A 22 -2.29 14.54 -38.92
C GLN A 22 -0.78 14.81 -38.75
N PRO A 23 -0.20 14.71 -37.53
CA PRO A 23 1.22 14.97 -37.39
C PRO A 23 1.99 13.81 -38.01
N ASP A 24 2.84 14.14 -38.98
CA ASP A 24 3.93 13.31 -39.44
C ASP A 24 4.68 12.73 -38.24
N GLY A 25 5.06 11.46 -38.35
CA GLY A 25 5.69 10.69 -37.29
C GLY A 25 6.87 11.40 -36.61
N LEU A 26 7.20 10.93 -35.41
CA LEU A 26 8.25 11.48 -34.56
C LEU A 26 9.51 11.82 -35.37
N SER A 27 9.97 13.07 -35.25
CA SER A 27 11.21 13.51 -35.88
C SER A 27 12.39 12.61 -35.47
N ALA A 28 13.37 12.44 -36.36
CA ALA A 28 14.54 11.60 -36.09
C ALA A 28 15.30 12.02 -34.81
N ARG A 29 15.24 13.31 -34.47
CA ARG A 29 15.79 13.84 -33.22
C ARG A 29 14.96 13.39 -32.00
N ALA A 30 13.64 13.49 -32.07
CA ALA A 30 12.75 13.03 -31.00
C ALA A 30 12.90 11.52 -30.74
N LEU A 31 13.10 10.70 -31.79
CA LEU A 31 13.39 9.28 -31.65
C LEU A 31 14.75 9.01 -30.97
N THR A 32 15.75 9.86 -31.23
CA THR A 32 17.08 9.73 -30.63
C THR A 32 17.08 10.09 -29.14
N GLU A 33 16.35 11.14 -28.78
CA GLU A 33 16.18 11.55 -27.37
C GLU A 33 15.36 10.52 -26.58
N LEU A 34 14.34 9.91 -27.20
CA LEU A 34 13.59 8.81 -26.61
C LEU A 34 14.45 7.55 -26.40
N ALA A 35 15.30 7.20 -27.37
CA ALA A 35 16.22 6.06 -27.26
C ALA A 35 17.28 6.24 -26.16
N ALA A 36 17.70 7.48 -25.89
CA ALA A 36 18.60 7.80 -24.80
C ALA A 36 17.91 7.69 -23.42
N LEU A 37 16.62 7.99 -23.33
CA LEU A 37 15.85 7.89 -22.08
C LEU A 37 15.44 6.45 -21.74
N VAL A 38 15.05 5.65 -22.74
CA VAL A 38 14.51 4.29 -22.54
C VAL A 38 15.61 3.24 -22.33
N GLY A 39 16.85 3.55 -22.74
CA GLY A 39 17.95 2.59 -22.73
C GLY A 39 17.73 1.49 -23.77
N THR A 40 18.74 1.20 -24.59
CA THR A 40 18.63 0.08 -25.53
C THR A 40 18.62 -1.24 -24.76
N PRO A 41 17.63 -2.13 -24.98
CA PRO A 41 17.66 -3.45 -24.35
C PRO A 41 18.90 -4.20 -24.85
N SER A 42 19.81 -4.48 -23.92
CA SER A 42 20.94 -5.36 -24.16
C SER A 42 20.38 -6.76 -24.47
N PRO A 43 20.76 -7.43 -25.58
CA PRO A 43 20.34 -8.79 -25.84
C PRO A 43 20.90 -9.70 -24.73
N SER A 44 20.00 -10.15 -23.85
CA SER A 44 20.27 -11.13 -22.81
C SER A 44 20.82 -12.41 -23.46
N ALA A 45 21.97 -12.84 -22.96
CA ALA A 45 22.68 -14.01 -23.45
C ALA A 45 21.81 -15.27 -23.38
N ALA A 46 21.74 -16.01 -24.49
CA ALA A 46 21.00 -17.25 -24.61
C ALA A 46 21.35 -18.27 -23.51
N PRO A 47 20.38 -19.02 -22.97
CA PRO A 47 20.65 -20.07 -21.99
C PRO A 47 21.40 -21.23 -22.65
N ARG A 48 22.64 -21.46 -22.22
CA ARG A 48 23.43 -22.64 -22.58
C ARG A 48 22.80 -23.89 -21.96
N ARG A 49 22.25 -24.76 -22.82
CA ARG A 49 21.87 -26.14 -22.48
C ARG A 49 23.11 -26.92 -22.03
N THR A 50 23.08 -27.48 -20.83
CA THR A 50 24.02 -28.51 -20.37
C THR A 50 23.33 -29.88 -20.27
N PRO A 51 24.05 -30.98 -20.59
CA PRO A 51 23.44 -32.29 -20.85
C PRO A 51 23.20 -33.14 -19.59
N ARG A 52 22.19 -34.00 -19.72
CA ARG A 52 21.77 -35.11 -18.83
C ARG A 52 22.92 -35.97 -18.29
N ARG A 53 22.89 -36.32 -16.99
CA ARG A 53 23.45 -37.59 -16.49
C ARG A 53 22.72 -38.14 -15.24
N ARG A 54 21.97 -39.22 -15.50
CA ARG A 54 21.79 -40.48 -14.75
C ARG A 54 21.69 -40.47 -13.21
N LEU A 55 20.49 -40.85 -12.76
CA LEU A 55 20.17 -42.07 -11.98
C LEU A 55 21.20 -42.53 -10.94
N LEU A 56 20.81 -42.50 -9.65
CA LEU A 56 21.07 -43.59 -8.71
C LEU A 56 19.92 -43.66 -7.69
N MET A 57 19.23 -44.80 -7.73
CA MET A 57 18.29 -45.29 -6.72
C MET A 57 19.07 -45.64 -5.44
N ALA A 58 18.55 -45.26 -4.28
CA ALA A 58 18.89 -45.87 -3.01
C ALA A 58 17.61 -46.07 -2.19
N ALA A 59 17.29 -47.35 -1.95
CA ALA A 59 16.22 -47.79 -1.08
C ALA A 59 16.60 -47.60 0.39
N GLY A 60 15.66 -47.12 1.19
CA GLY A 60 15.76 -47.08 2.66
C GLY A 60 14.35 -47.18 3.24
N ALA A 61 14.09 -48.28 3.93
CA ALA A 61 12.76 -48.71 4.38
C ALA A 61 12.40 -48.18 5.78
N CYS A 62 11.08 -48.07 6.01
CA CYS A 62 10.34 -48.17 7.27
C CYS A 62 10.53 -47.06 8.35
N THR A 63 9.44 -46.32 8.62
CA THR A 63 8.63 -46.49 9.85
C THR A 63 7.25 -45.83 9.71
N VAL A 64 6.24 -46.54 10.17
CA VAL A 64 4.80 -46.24 10.13
C VAL A 64 4.44 -45.24 11.24
N ALA A 65 3.73 -44.16 10.90
CA ALA A 65 2.95 -43.39 11.86
C ALA A 65 1.59 -43.04 11.24
N ALA A 66 0.53 -43.51 11.90
CA ALA A 66 -0.86 -43.41 11.45
C ALA A 66 -1.33 -41.95 11.44
N ALA A 67 -1.68 -41.44 10.26
CA ALA A 67 -2.39 -40.17 10.12
C ALA A 67 -3.90 -40.43 10.11
N VAL A 68 -4.58 -39.86 11.09
CA VAL A 68 -6.05 -39.79 11.18
C VAL A 68 -6.54 -38.90 10.04
N VAL A 69 -7.28 -39.48 9.11
CA VAL A 69 -7.99 -38.78 8.04
C VAL A 69 -9.27 -38.19 8.63
N VAL A 70 -9.31 -36.87 8.82
CA VAL A 70 -10.57 -36.11 8.86
C VAL A 70 -10.62 -35.30 7.58
N GLY A 71 -11.55 -35.68 6.71
CA GLY A 71 -11.72 -35.10 5.40
C GLY A 71 -12.35 -33.72 5.44
N VAL A 72 -11.86 -32.85 4.56
CA VAL A 72 -12.66 -31.79 3.93
C VAL A 72 -12.34 -31.88 2.43
N THR A 73 -13.33 -32.25 1.65
CA THR A 73 -13.29 -32.24 0.19
C THR A 73 -13.81 -30.91 -0.36
N ALA A 74 -13.15 -30.46 -1.44
CA ALA A 74 -13.57 -29.45 -2.43
C ALA A 74 -13.36 -27.99 -2.01
N VAL A 75 -12.80 -27.09 -2.83
CA VAL A 75 -12.85 -26.96 -4.30
C VAL A 75 -11.52 -26.43 -4.84
N LEU A 76 -10.97 -27.09 -5.85
CA LEU A 76 -9.98 -26.51 -6.75
C LEU A 76 -10.74 -25.90 -7.94
N SER A 77 -10.75 -24.58 -8.06
CA SER A 77 -10.98 -23.86 -9.31
C SER A 77 -10.41 -22.47 -9.14
N GLY A 78 -9.22 -22.28 -9.69
CA GLY A 78 -8.62 -20.96 -9.86
C GLY A 78 -9.48 -20.13 -10.80
N LEU A 79 -9.87 -18.98 -10.31
CA LEU A 79 -9.89 -17.75 -11.08
C LEU A 79 -8.96 -16.83 -10.30
N GLU A 80 -7.80 -16.52 -10.90
CA GLU A 80 -7.11 -15.26 -10.59
C GLU A 80 -8.16 -14.17 -10.77
N GLU A 81 -8.66 -13.61 -9.67
CA GLU A 81 -9.30 -12.31 -9.76
C GLU A 81 -8.20 -11.32 -10.16
N PRO A 82 -8.42 -10.51 -11.20
CA PRO A 82 -7.49 -9.46 -11.53
C PRO A 82 -7.38 -8.56 -10.31
N GLY A 83 -6.14 -8.39 -9.81
CA GLY A 83 -5.81 -7.49 -8.71
C GLY A 83 -6.54 -6.18 -8.89
N GLY A 84 -7.61 -6.02 -8.14
CA GLY A 84 -8.40 -4.81 -8.12
C GLY A 84 -7.58 -3.77 -7.38
N GLY A 85 -6.79 -3.00 -8.11
CA GLY A 85 -6.25 -1.75 -7.57
C GLY A 85 -7.43 -0.82 -7.31
N PRO A 86 -7.77 -0.50 -6.04
CA PRO A 86 -8.85 0.42 -5.78
C PRO A 86 -8.26 1.83 -5.64
N LEU A 87 -8.87 2.78 -6.32
CA LEU A 87 -9.10 4.09 -5.73
C LEU A 87 -9.95 3.83 -4.49
N ALA A 88 -9.32 3.50 -3.36
CA ALA A 88 -10.04 3.07 -2.16
C ALA A 88 -10.61 4.31 -1.49
N ASP A 89 -11.93 4.49 -1.59
CA ASP A 89 -12.65 5.27 -0.60
C ASP A 89 -12.49 4.52 0.74
N GLU A 90 -11.50 4.92 1.55
CA GLU A 90 -11.28 4.31 2.86
C GLU A 90 -12.50 4.54 3.77
N PRO A 91 -12.90 3.55 4.58
CA PRO A 91 -13.98 3.75 5.54
C PRO A 91 -13.59 4.85 6.54
N PHE A 92 -14.54 5.75 6.81
CA PHE A 92 -14.38 6.79 7.84
C PHE A 92 -15.17 6.40 9.09
N TYR A 93 -14.50 6.37 10.23
CA TYR A 93 -15.06 5.94 11.50
C TYR A 93 -15.58 7.12 12.30
N ALA A 94 -16.83 7.03 12.77
CA ALA A 94 -17.49 8.10 13.49
C ALA A 94 -17.13 8.12 14.99
N SER A 95 -16.55 7.04 15.50
CA SER A 95 -16.27 6.89 16.92
C SER A 95 -15.00 6.09 17.22
N THR A 96 -14.47 6.32 18.43
CA THR A 96 -13.36 5.54 18.99
C THR A 96 -13.65 4.05 19.00
N ALA A 97 -14.88 3.65 19.36
CA ALA A 97 -15.24 2.25 19.49
C ALA A 97 -15.19 1.54 18.13
N GLU A 98 -15.77 2.16 17.09
CA GLU A 98 -15.75 1.62 15.73
C GLU A 98 -14.32 1.51 15.20
N LEU A 99 -13.53 2.58 15.33
CA LEU A 99 -12.14 2.59 14.86
C LEU A 99 -11.28 1.53 15.57
N GLU A 100 -11.39 1.43 16.90
CA GLU A 100 -10.60 0.46 17.67
C GLU A 100 -11.11 -0.98 17.49
N GLU A 101 -12.38 -1.19 17.11
CA GLU A 101 -12.96 -2.51 16.84
C GLU A 101 -12.42 -3.12 15.54
N GLU A 102 -12.25 -2.30 14.49
CA GLU A 102 -11.74 -2.74 13.19
C GLU A 102 -10.25 -3.09 13.20
N ALA A 103 -9.47 -2.51 14.13
CA ALA A 103 -8.04 -2.82 14.21
C ALA A 103 -7.78 -4.24 14.74
N ASP A 104 -7.12 -5.09 13.96
CA ASP A 104 -6.63 -6.39 14.45
C ASP A 104 -5.55 -6.23 15.52
N LEU A 105 -4.72 -5.19 15.38
CA LEU A 105 -3.58 -4.91 16.23
C LEU A 105 -3.50 -3.41 16.55
N ILE A 106 -3.32 -3.06 17.83
CA ILE A 106 -3.06 -1.68 18.25
C ILE A 106 -1.76 -1.64 19.02
N VAL A 107 -0.77 -0.91 18.51
CA VAL A 107 0.59 -0.87 19.07
C VAL A 107 1.12 0.54 19.22
N LEU A 108 1.95 0.73 20.24
CA LEU A 108 2.91 1.82 20.32
C LEU A 108 4.21 1.34 19.67
N ALA A 109 4.63 1.98 18.59
CA ALA A 109 5.83 1.57 17.86
C ALA A 109 6.63 2.76 17.33
N ARG A 110 7.95 2.57 17.25
CA ARG A 110 8.85 3.49 16.55
C ARG A 110 9.02 3.03 15.12
N LEU A 111 8.71 3.89 14.16
CA LEU A 111 8.84 3.58 12.75
C LEU A 111 10.31 3.55 12.34
N GLY A 112 10.75 2.49 11.67
CA GLY A 112 12.06 2.41 11.05
C GLY A 112 12.10 3.03 9.65
N ALA A 113 13.22 2.86 8.97
CA ALA A 113 13.36 3.27 7.57
C ALA A 113 12.35 2.51 6.69
N GLY A 114 11.66 3.26 5.83
CA GLY A 114 10.79 2.72 4.80
C GLY A 114 11.58 2.31 3.56
N ARG A 115 11.13 1.25 2.89
CA ARG A 115 11.53 0.91 1.53
C ARG A 115 10.32 1.04 0.62
N GLU A 116 10.49 1.69 -0.52
CA GLU A 116 9.45 1.75 -1.54
C GLU A 116 9.37 0.41 -2.28
N GLU A 117 8.14 -0.07 -2.47
CA GLU A 117 7.78 -1.23 -3.27
C GLU A 117 6.63 -0.81 -4.18
N THR A 118 6.79 -1.00 -5.50
CA THR A 118 5.69 -0.85 -6.45
C THR A 118 4.98 -2.20 -6.56
N ALA A 119 3.70 -2.23 -6.20
CA ALA A 119 2.83 -3.38 -6.35
C ALA A 119 1.48 -2.93 -6.89
N ASP A 120 0.90 -3.69 -7.83
CA ASP A 120 -0.42 -3.41 -8.42
C ASP A 120 -0.61 -1.96 -8.88
N ASP A 121 0.39 -1.43 -9.61
CA ASP A 121 0.47 -0.05 -10.11
C ASP A 121 0.36 1.05 -9.03
N SER A 122 0.61 0.71 -7.76
CA SER A 122 0.61 1.63 -6.62
C SER A 122 1.95 1.60 -5.89
N ASP A 123 2.51 2.78 -5.61
CA ASP A 123 3.72 2.91 -4.82
C ASP A 123 3.38 2.81 -3.32
N ARG A 124 3.88 1.75 -2.69
CA ARG A 124 3.77 1.52 -1.25
C ARG A 124 5.12 1.66 -0.59
N THR A 125 5.12 2.11 0.65
CA THR A 125 6.28 2.07 1.52
C THR A 125 6.07 0.96 2.55
N VAL A 126 7.08 0.11 2.70
CA VAL A 126 7.12 -0.91 3.76
C VAL A 126 8.19 -0.52 4.77
N ALA A 127 7.78 -0.34 6.02
CA ALA A 127 8.69 0.01 7.11
C ALA A 127 8.60 -1.04 8.23
N THR A 128 9.75 -1.39 8.79
CA THR A 128 9.77 -2.17 10.04
C THR A 128 9.57 -1.22 11.21
N ALA A 129 8.51 -1.42 12.00
CA ALA A 129 8.28 -0.67 13.22
C ALA A 129 8.71 -1.50 14.45
N VAL A 130 9.44 -0.87 15.38
CA VAL A 130 9.85 -1.49 16.64
C VAL A 130 8.75 -1.28 17.68
N VAL A 131 8.14 -2.37 18.12
CA VAL A 131 7.00 -2.36 19.05
C VAL A 131 7.50 -2.15 20.48
N ALA A 132 6.95 -1.14 21.15
CA ALA A 132 7.22 -0.83 22.55
C ALA A 132 6.11 -1.35 23.48
N ALA A 133 4.85 -1.33 23.03
CA ALA A 133 3.70 -1.85 23.76
C ALA A 133 2.56 -2.23 22.81
N THR A 134 1.72 -3.15 23.26
CA THR A 134 0.54 -3.65 22.52
C THR A 134 -0.70 -3.45 23.38
N ALA A 135 -1.75 -2.86 22.80
CA ALA A 135 -3.03 -2.60 23.47
C ALA A 135 -4.15 -3.57 23.04
N LYS A 136 -4.16 -4.00 21.79
CA LYS A 136 -5.11 -4.96 21.22
C LYS A 136 -4.37 -5.90 20.26
N GLY A 137 -4.88 -7.11 20.10
CA GLY A 137 -4.33 -8.12 19.20
C GLY A 137 -3.37 -9.08 19.90
N ALA A 138 -2.97 -10.13 19.17
CA ALA A 138 -1.91 -11.03 19.63
C ALA A 138 -0.58 -10.27 19.69
N ASP A 139 0.28 -10.60 20.65
CA ASP A 139 1.60 -9.97 20.77
C ASP A 139 2.45 -10.27 19.52
N PRO A 140 2.78 -9.25 18.69
CA PRO A 140 3.58 -9.45 17.49
C PRO A 140 5.07 -9.66 17.80
N GLY A 141 5.48 -9.53 19.07
CA GLY A 141 6.87 -9.53 19.48
C GLY A 141 7.49 -8.14 19.34
N ARG A 142 8.77 -8.08 18.94
CA ARG A 142 9.56 -6.83 18.97
C ARG A 142 9.35 -5.92 17.77
N THR A 143 8.84 -6.45 16.66
CA THR A 143 8.77 -5.73 15.40
C THR A 143 7.58 -6.17 14.59
N VAL A 144 7.00 -5.23 13.84
CA VAL A 144 6.00 -5.48 12.81
C VAL A 144 6.45 -4.85 11.49
N GLU A 145 6.07 -5.43 10.36
CA GLU A 145 6.18 -4.77 9.06
C GLU A 145 4.87 -4.04 8.75
N VAL A 146 4.97 -2.73 8.52
CA VAL A 146 3.83 -1.88 8.19
C VAL A 146 3.98 -1.44 6.74
N SER A 147 2.97 -1.73 5.94
CA SER A 147 2.83 -1.34 4.54
C SER A 147 1.80 -0.21 4.45
N TYR A 148 2.16 0.89 3.80
CA TYR A 148 1.29 2.06 3.65
C TYR A 148 1.55 2.75 2.30
N THR A 149 0.62 3.56 1.83
CA THR A 149 0.80 4.36 0.61
C THR A 149 2.00 5.28 0.77
N THR A 150 2.92 5.28 -0.20
CA THR A 150 4.12 6.13 -0.14
C THR A 150 3.72 7.61 -0.02
N PRO A 151 4.23 8.35 0.99
CA PRO A 151 3.89 9.76 1.15
C PRO A 151 4.14 10.57 -0.13
N GLY A 152 3.13 11.31 -0.58
CA GLY A 152 3.18 12.11 -1.80
C GLY A 152 2.88 11.37 -3.11
N SER A 153 2.60 10.06 -3.10
CA SER A 153 2.19 9.32 -4.30
C SER A 153 0.69 9.44 -4.62
N GLY A 154 -0.13 9.95 -3.69
CA GLY A 154 -1.57 10.13 -3.86
C GLY A 154 -2.22 10.91 -2.73
N PRO A 155 -3.56 11.11 -2.76
CA PRO A 155 -4.29 11.82 -1.71
C PRO A 155 -4.37 11.02 -0.40
N GLU A 156 -4.50 9.69 -0.49
CA GLU A 156 -4.66 8.80 0.67
C GLU A 156 -3.28 8.36 1.21
N THR A 157 -2.62 9.27 1.92
CA THR A 157 -1.32 9.03 2.53
C THR A 157 -1.32 9.42 4.00
N ALA A 158 -0.71 8.59 4.84
CA ALA A 158 -0.39 8.93 6.21
C ALA A 158 0.97 9.66 6.25
N ASP A 159 1.07 10.75 7.03
CA ASP A 159 2.33 11.49 7.23
C ASP A 159 3.26 10.77 8.23
N LEU A 160 3.69 9.57 7.84
CA LEU A 160 4.57 8.71 8.61
C LEU A 160 6.04 9.08 8.35
N THR A 161 6.75 9.44 9.41
CA THR A 161 8.16 9.83 9.36
C THR A 161 9.02 8.78 10.07
N GLU A 162 10.11 8.37 9.44
CA GLU A 162 11.12 7.50 10.05
C GLU A 162 11.61 8.06 11.41
N GLY A 163 11.81 7.16 12.37
CA GLY A 163 12.37 7.46 13.69
C GLY A 163 11.39 8.07 14.68
N LYS A 164 10.21 8.50 14.22
CA LYS A 164 9.12 8.93 15.09
C LYS A 164 8.39 7.75 15.71
N GLU A 165 7.72 8.04 16.82
CA GLU A 165 6.94 7.08 17.58
C GLU A 165 5.45 7.34 17.37
N TYR A 166 4.69 6.28 17.18
CA TYR A 166 3.29 6.33 16.80
C TYR A 166 2.48 5.31 17.58
N VAL A 167 1.21 5.64 17.83
CA VAL A 167 0.18 4.63 18.00
C VAL A 167 -0.34 4.27 16.62
N LEU A 168 -0.27 2.99 16.26
CA LEU A 168 -0.72 2.45 14.98
C LEU A 168 -1.88 1.51 15.23
N LEU A 169 -2.98 1.73 14.52
CA LEU A 169 -4.13 0.84 14.46
C LEU A 169 -4.04 0.10 13.13
N LEU A 170 -3.86 -1.20 13.22
CA LEU A 170 -3.36 -2.03 12.14
C LEU A 170 -4.33 -3.14 11.79
N ASP A 171 -4.50 -3.35 10.49
CA ASP A 171 -5.23 -4.47 9.89
C ASP A 171 -4.24 -5.53 9.37
N ALA A 172 -4.47 -6.79 9.68
CA ALA A 172 -3.56 -7.87 9.33
C ALA A 172 -3.77 -8.32 7.88
N GLN A 173 -2.69 -8.38 7.11
CA GLN A 173 -2.74 -8.85 5.72
C GLN A 173 -2.36 -10.33 5.63
N ASP A 174 -2.82 -11.00 4.57
CA ASP A 174 -2.57 -12.42 4.33
C ASP A 174 -1.07 -12.76 4.14
N ASP A 175 -0.26 -11.78 3.75
CA ASP A 175 1.19 -11.91 3.58
C ASP A 175 1.98 -11.75 4.89
N GLY A 176 1.28 -11.53 6.01
CA GLY A 176 1.84 -11.33 7.35
C GLY A 176 2.32 -9.90 7.63
N ARG A 177 2.15 -8.97 6.69
CA ARG A 177 2.33 -7.53 6.93
C ARG A 177 1.07 -6.94 7.55
N PHE A 178 1.20 -5.70 8.00
CA PHE A 178 0.08 -4.91 8.49
C PHE A 178 -0.10 -3.67 7.63
N THR A 179 -1.34 -3.22 7.46
CA THR A 179 -1.69 -1.91 6.91
C THR A 179 -2.37 -1.07 7.97
N LEU A 180 -2.50 0.23 7.76
CA LEU A 180 -3.33 1.07 8.62
C LEU A 180 -4.81 0.74 8.35
N VAL A 181 -5.61 0.67 9.40
CA VAL A 181 -7.08 0.54 9.27
C VAL A 181 -7.68 1.70 8.46
N ASN A 182 -7.07 2.88 8.56
CA ASN A 182 -7.38 4.08 7.81
C ASN A 182 -6.15 4.99 7.85
N THR A 183 -5.78 5.60 6.73
CA THR A 183 -4.56 6.44 6.62
C THR A 183 -4.65 7.74 7.42
N THR A 184 -5.86 8.27 7.63
CA THR A 184 -6.12 9.48 8.42
C THR A 184 -6.32 9.18 9.91
N GLN A 185 -7.14 8.16 10.22
CA GLN A 185 -7.62 7.89 11.58
C GLN A 185 -6.83 6.80 12.31
N GLY A 186 -6.11 5.95 11.57
CA GLY A 186 -5.37 4.81 12.13
C GLY A 186 -4.00 5.15 12.72
N VAL A 187 -3.62 6.43 12.74
CA VAL A 187 -2.30 6.89 13.18
C VAL A 187 -2.39 8.06 14.17
N TYR A 188 -1.60 7.97 15.24
CA TYR A 188 -1.43 9.04 16.22
C TYR A 188 0.06 9.22 16.52
N GLU A 189 0.61 10.40 16.24
CA GLU A 189 2.01 10.70 16.59
C GLU A 189 2.14 10.79 18.12
N VAL A 190 3.20 10.21 18.67
CA VAL A 190 3.45 10.26 20.12
C VAL A 190 4.44 11.37 20.44
N ASN A 191 3.93 12.39 21.12
CA ASN A 191 4.69 13.56 21.53
C ASN A 191 4.65 13.71 23.06
N GLY A 192 5.81 13.57 23.70
CA GLY A 192 5.92 13.69 25.16
C GLY A 192 5.07 12.67 25.93
N GLY A 193 4.87 11.47 25.38
CA GLY A 193 4.04 10.42 26.00
C GLY A 193 2.54 10.60 25.79
N ARG A 194 2.11 11.53 24.93
CA ARG A 194 0.71 11.72 24.53
C ARG A 194 0.54 11.27 23.08
N ALA A 195 -0.52 10.53 22.80
CA ALA A 195 -0.95 10.28 21.42
C ALA A 195 -1.65 11.54 20.88
N VAL A 196 -1.23 12.03 19.73
CA VAL A 196 -1.73 13.23 19.07
C VAL A 196 -2.32 12.83 17.73
N ALA A 197 -3.62 13.07 17.55
CA ALA A 197 -4.29 12.84 16.28
C ALA A 197 -3.81 13.82 15.20
N GLY A 198 -3.83 13.38 13.94
CA GLY A 198 -3.59 14.26 12.79
C GLY A 198 -4.65 15.36 12.69
N ALA A 199 -4.38 16.38 11.87
CA ALA A 199 -5.28 17.54 11.73
C ALA A 199 -6.70 17.18 11.26
N ASP A 200 -6.83 16.10 10.48
CA ASP A 200 -8.08 15.64 9.90
C ASP A 200 -8.68 14.42 10.65
N ASN A 201 -8.20 14.14 11.86
CA ASN A 201 -8.70 13.07 12.72
C ASN A 201 -9.26 13.61 14.05
N ASP A 202 -10.58 13.62 14.17
CA ASP A 202 -11.30 14.02 15.38
C ASP A 202 -11.55 12.86 16.36
N VAL A 203 -11.18 11.63 16.02
CA VAL A 203 -11.37 10.46 16.88
C VAL A 203 -10.26 10.41 17.92
N THR A 204 -10.65 10.21 19.18
CA THR A 204 -9.68 10.05 20.28
C THR A 204 -9.49 8.58 20.60
N LEU A 205 -8.32 8.21 21.13
CA LEU A 205 -8.11 6.85 21.64
C LEU A 205 -8.81 6.65 22.98
N SER A 206 -9.30 5.43 23.21
CA SER A 206 -9.95 5.08 24.45
C SER A 206 -8.95 5.13 25.61
N THR A 207 -9.46 5.42 26.81
CA THR A 207 -8.63 5.38 28.03
C THR A 207 -8.02 3.99 28.26
N GLY A 208 -8.70 2.93 27.79
CA GLY A 208 -8.20 1.56 27.84
C GLY A 208 -6.93 1.39 27.00
N VAL A 209 -6.97 1.83 25.74
CA VAL A 209 -5.81 1.80 24.83
C VAL A 209 -4.68 2.65 25.38
N LEU A 210 -4.94 3.91 25.76
CA LEU A 210 -3.90 4.81 26.29
C LEU A 210 -3.21 4.21 27.53
N LYS A 211 -3.98 3.61 28.44
CA LYS A 211 -3.42 2.94 29.62
C LYS A 211 -2.59 1.72 29.26
N ALA A 212 -3.03 0.88 28.33
CA ALA A 212 -2.30 -0.30 27.89
C ALA A 212 -0.96 0.08 27.24
N LEU A 213 -0.95 1.17 26.46
CA LEU A 213 0.25 1.73 25.83
C LEU A 213 1.11 2.58 26.77
N ARG A 214 0.66 2.79 28.02
CA ARG A 214 1.33 3.64 29.03
C ARG A 214 1.48 5.09 28.61
N LEU A 215 0.53 5.58 27.83
CA LEU A 215 0.46 6.97 27.37
C LEU A 215 -0.46 7.79 28.29
N THR A 216 -0.21 9.09 28.33
CA THR A 216 -1.06 10.06 29.01
C THR A 216 -2.27 10.42 28.17
N SER A 217 -3.44 10.48 28.81
CA SER A 217 -4.68 11.06 28.27
C SER A 217 -4.63 12.59 28.26
#